data_AF-A0A9W4K1N7-F1
#
_entry.id   AF-A0A9W4K1N7-F1
#
_cell.length_a   1.000
_cell.length_b   1.000
_cell.length_c   1.000
_cell.angle_alpha   90.00
_cell.angle_beta   90.00
_cell.angle_gamma   90.00
#
_symmetry.space_group_name_H-M   'P 1'
#
loop_
_entity.id
_entity.type
_entity.pdbx_description
1 polymer ?
#
loop_
_entity_poly.entity_id
_entity_poly.type
_entity_poly.pdbx_seq_one_letter_code
_entity_poly.pdbx_strand_id
1 'polypeptide(L)'
;MEPKVGVSVFVRNNGGKFVLGKRLGSTGAGTWALPGGHLEFGESLETCAAREVLEETGLVVQDLQFLTVVNSVMHTEGRHYAVVFFGGYISEKDGEAYQPQVSIW
;
A
#
# COMPACT_ATOMS: atom_id res chain seq x y z
N MET A 1 15.26 16.34 -11.32
CA MET A 1 14.74 15.20 -10.55
C MET A 1 13.52 14.71 -11.28
N GLU A 2 13.48 13.45 -11.64
CA GLU A 2 12.37 12.88 -12.41
C GLU A 2 11.28 12.37 -11.45
N PRO A 3 9.99 12.60 -11.76
CA PRO A 3 8.90 12.04 -10.96
C PRO A 3 8.98 10.51 -10.97
N LYS A 4 8.71 9.90 -9.81
CA LYS A 4 8.64 8.44 -9.67
C LYS A 4 7.19 7.96 -9.68
N VAL A 5 6.98 6.69 -9.99
CA VAL A 5 5.66 6.03 -9.86
C VAL A 5 5.65 5.21 -8.58
N GLY A 6 4.63 5.44 -7.75
CA GLY A 6 4.35 4.62 -6.57
C GLY A 6 2.97 4.00 -6.67
N VAL A 7 2.78 2.88 -5.99
CA VAL A 7 1.48 2.20 -5.86
C VAL A 7 1.14 2.10 -4.38
N SER A 8 -0.12 2.31 -4.04
CA SER A 8 -0.59 2.22 -2.65
C SER A 8 -1.98 1.58 -2.60
N VAL A 9 -2.23 0.74 -1.59
CA VAL A 9 -3.40 -0.14 -1.59
C VAL A 9 -4.24 0.03 -0.31
N PHE A 10 -5.50 0.37 -0.49
CA PHE A 10 -6.52 0.27 0.55
C PHE A 10 -6.98 -1.19 0.68
N VAL A 11 -6.37 -1.92 1.61
CA VAL A 11 -6.75 -3.31 1.91
C VAL A 11 -7.77 -3.31 3.04
N ARG A 12 -8.98 -3.84 2.78
CA ARG A 12 -10.08 -3.89 3.75
C ARG A 12 -10.45 -5.33 4.10
N ASN A 13 -10.74 -5.62 5.37
CA ASN A 13 -11.33 -6.89 5.79
C ASN A 13 -12.88 -6.87 5.74
N ASN A 14 -13.51 -8.03 5.96
CA ASN A 14 -14.97 -8.16 6.00
C ASN A 14 -15.63 -7.29 7.09
N GLY A 15 -14.91 -7.06 8.20
CA GLY A 15 -15.34 -6.18 9.29
C GLY A 15 -15.21 -4.68 9.02
N GLY A 16 -14.81 -4.27 7.81
CA GLY A 16 -14.70 -2.85 7.44
C GLY A 16 -13.44 -2.14 7.92
N LYS A 17 -12.49 -2.86 8.52
CA LYS A 17 -11.21 -2.30 8.97
C LYS A 17 -10.18 -2.31 7.84
N PHE A 18 -9.24 -1.36 7.87
CA PHE A 18 -8.16 -1.25 6.91
C PHE A 18 -6.81 -1.69 7.50
N VAL A 19 -5.93 -2.17 6.64
CA VAL A 19 -4.53 -2.49 6.98
C VAL A 19 -3.67 -1.23 6.85
N LEU A 20 -2.86 -0.96 7.87
CA LEU A 20 -1.91 0.15 7.92
C LEU A 20 -0.59 -0.29 8.56
N GLY A 21 0.52 0.17 8.00
CA GLY A 21 1.86 0.01 8.57
C GLY A 21 2.35 1.32 9.21
N LYS A 22 3.20 1.21 10.24
CA LYS A 22 3.86 2.37 10.86
C LYS A 22 5.30 2.47 10.37
N ARG A 23 5.66 3.59 9.73
CA ARG A 23 6.99 3.80 9.11
C ARG A 23 8.10 3.98 10.16
N LEU A 24 9.19 3.23 10.08
CA LEU A 24 10.35 3.32 10.99
C LEU A 24 11.52 4.16 10.43
N GLY A 25 11.87 3.99 9.15
CA GLY A 25 13.18 4.42 8.63
C GLY A 25 13.18 5.42 7.47
N SER A 26 12.06 6.07 7.14
CA SER A 26 11.93 6.87 5.92
C SER A 26 11.25 8.24 6.14
N THR A 27 11.09 9.03 5.08
CA THR A 27 10.25 10.24 5.08
C THR A 27 8.90 9.93 5.73
N GLY A 28 8.51 10.71 6.74
CA GLY A 28 7.30 10.45 7.53
C GLY A 28 7.47 9.36 8.60
N ALA A 29 8.68 9.12 9.12
CA ALA A 29 8.88 8.20 10.23
C ALA A 29 7.90 8.48 11.38
N GLY A 30 7.30 7.42 11.92
CA GLY A 30 6.28 7.49 12.96
C GLY A 30 4.85 7.71 12.46
N THR A 31 4.63 7.98 11.17
CA THR A 31 3.28 8.08 10.58
C THR A 31 2.76 6.73 10.11
N TRP A 32 1.44 6.66 9.96
CA TRP A 32 0.75 5.53 9.37
C TRP A 32 0.71 5.67 7.86
N ALA A 33 0.93 4.56 7.15
CA ALA A 33 0.81 4.47 5.71
C ALA A 33 0.04 3.21 5.32
N LEU A 34 -0.63 3.30 4.18
CA LEU A 34 -1.12 2.12 3.47
C LEU A 34 0.07 1.30 2.97
N PRO A 35 -0.10 -0.01 2.81
CA PRO A 35 0.91 -0.82 2.13
C PRO A 35 1.12 -0.34 0.69
N GLY A 36 2.35 -0.43 0.22
CA GLY A 36 2.71 0.03 -1.11
C GLY A 36 4.15 0.52 -1.25
N GLY A 37 4.61 0.56 -2.50
CA GLY A 37 5.99 0.93 -2.81
C GLY A 37 6.17 1.40 -4.24
N HIS A 38 7.37 1.20 -4.76
CA HIS A 38 7.75 1.66 -6.10
C HIS A 38 7.32 0.65 -7.16
N LEU A 39 6.83 1.16 -8.29
CA LEU A 39 6.62 0.33 -9.48
C LEU A 39 7.99 -0.13 -10.01
N GLU A 40 8.14 -1.44 -10.21
CA GLU A 40 9.36 -2.02 -10.78
C GLU A 40 9.30 -2.12 -12.31
N PHE A 41 10.47 -2.22 -12.95
CA PHE A 41 10.56 -2.31 -14.40
C PHE A 41 9.92 -3.60 -14.92
N GLY A 42 8.98 -3.47 -15.86
CA GLY A 42 8.28 -4.61 -16.47
C GLY A 42 7.09 -5.13 -15.66
N GLU A 43 6.81 -4.56 -14.49
CA GLU A 43 5.69 -4.91 -13.63
C GLU A 43 4.41 -4.14 -14.04
N SER A 44 3.24 -4.77 -13.91
CA SER A 44 1.96 -4.04 -14.01
C SER A 44 1.63 -3.34 -12.68
N LEU A 45 0.74 -2.35 -12.70
CA LEU A 45 0.33 -1.65 -11.49
C LEU A 45 -0.35 -2.60 -10.48
N GLU A 46 -1.16 -3.54 -10.97
CA GLU A 46 -1.83 -4.56 -10.18
C GLU A 46 -0.84 -5.56 -9.58
N THR A 47 0.18 -5.98 -10.35
CA THR A 47 1.22 -6.87 -9.84
C THR A 47 2.02 -6.18 -8.73
N CYS A 48 2.38 -4.91 -8.91
CA CYS A 48 3.03 -4.10 -7.89
C CYS A 48 2.17 -3.98 -6.64
N ALA A 49 0.88 -3.65 -6.78
CA ALA A 49 -0.06 -3.58 -5.67
C ALA A 49 -0.12 -4.89 -4.87
N ALA A 50 -0.26 -6.03 -5.56
CA ALA A 50 -0.35 -7.33 -4.90
C ALA A 50 0.96 -7.73 -4.22
N ARG A 51 2.11 -7.49 -4.88
CA ARG A 51 3.44 -7.77 -4.34
C ARG A 51 3.71 -6.98 -3.07
N GLU A 52 3.54 -5.66 -3.10
CA GLU A 52 3.82 -4.80 -1.94
C GLU A 52 2.93 -5.15 -0.75
N VAL A 53 1.64 -5.43 -0.98
CA VAL A 53 0.76 -5.89 0.11
C VAL A 53 1.26 -7.21 0.71
N LEU A 54 1.71 -8.15 -0.12
CA LEU A 54 2.23 -9.42 0.36
C LEU A 54 3.57 -9.28 1.11
N GLU A 55 4.52 -8.55 0.54
CA GLU A 55 5.87 -8.35 1.09
C GLU A 55 5.85 -7.61 2.40
N GLU A 56 5.07 -6.53 2.48
CA GLU A 56 4.90 -5.81 3.72
C GLU A 56 4.01 -6.62 4.64
N THR A 57 2.75 -6.89 4.31
CA THR A 57 1.78 -7.34 5.34
C THR A 57 1.67 -8.86 5.52
N GLY A 58 2.25 -9.66 4.63
CA GLY A 58 2.04 -11.11 4.55
C GLY A 58 0.65 -11.52 4.04
N LEU A 59 -0.14 -10.58 3.52
CA LEU A 59 -1.52 -10.80 3.08
C LEU A 59 -1.62 -10.93 1.57
N VAL A 60 -2.54 -11.77 1.12
CA VAL A 60 -2.92 -11.88 -0.29
C VAL A 60 -4.19 -11.08 -0.51
N VAL A 61 -4.05 -9.93 -1.16
CA VAL A 61 -5.19 -9.07 -1.54
C VAL A 61 -5.94 -9.67 -2.73
N GLN A 62 -7.27 -9.58 -2.69
CA GLN A 62 -8.20 -10.02 -3.72
C GLN A 62 -8.99 -8.84 -4.27
N ASP A 63 -9.56 -9.00 -5.46
CA ASP A 63 -10.39 -8.02 -6.16
C ASP A 63 -9.77 -6.61 -6.18
N LEU A 64 -8.51 -6.53 -6.60
CA LEU A 64 -7.85 -5.24 -6.78
C LEU A 64 -8.60 -4.40 -7.81
N GLN A 65 -9.01 -3.19 -7.41
CA GLN A 65 -9.70 -2.22 -8.24
C GLN A 65 -8.92 -0.91 -8.24
N PHE A 66 -8.67 -0.34 -9.42
CA PHE A 66 -8.14 1.02 -9.52
C PHE A 66 -9.11 2.01 -8.89
N LEU A 67 -8.58 2.95 -8.10
CA LEU A 67 -9.36 4.01 -7.48
C LEU A 67 -9.05 5.37 -8.10
N THR A 68 -7.79 5.79 -8.04
CA THR A 68 -7.37 7.12 -8.49
C THR A 68 -5.86 7.20 -8.67
N VAL A 69 -5.39 8.31 -9.23
CA VAL A 69 -3.99 8.70 -9.25
C VAL A 69 -3.83 10.08 -8.62
N VAL A 70 -2.82 10.24 -7.79
CA VAL A 70 -2.50 11.52 -7.13
C VAL A 70 -1.12 11.99 -7.55
N ASN A 71 -1.03 13.26 -7.92
CA ASN A 71 0.23 13.96 -8.13
C ASN A 71 0.74 14.51 -6.80
N SER A 72 1.72 13.85 -6.19
CA SER A 72 2.26 14.19 -4.87
C SER A 72 3.63 14.85 -4.99
N VAL A 73 3.67 16.16 -4.77
CA VAL A 73 4.91 16.95 -4.73
C VAL A 73 5.24 17.29 -3.28
N MET A 74 6.33 16.72 -2.79
CA MET A 74 6.88 16.93 -1.44
C MET A 74 8.10 17.83 -1.55
N HIS A 75 7.86 19.15 -1.54
CA HIS A 75 8.90 20.16 -1.77
C HIS A 75 10.01 20.13 -0.72
N THR A 76 9.66 19.93 0.55
CA THR A 76 10.60 19.89 1.68
C THR A 76 11.56 18.71 1.61
N GLU A 77 11.11 17.58 1.09
CA GLU A 77 11.89 16.34 0.97
C GLU A 77 12.53 16.18 -0.40
N GLY A 78 12.29 17.12 -1.33
CA GLY A 78 12.71 17.02 -2.72
C GLY A 78 12.24 15.70 -3.33
N ARG A 79 10.93 15.44 -3.30
CA ARG A 79 10.34 14.23 -3.88
C ARG A 79 9.11 14.56 -4.70
N HIS A 80 8.94 13.87 -5.82
CA HIS A 80 7.77 13.98 -6.69
C HIS A 80 7.33 12.59 -7.12
N TYR A 81 6.09 12.24 -6.80
CA TYR A 81 5.48 10.96 -7.17
C TYR A 81 4.16 11.16 -7.92
N ALA A 82 3.92 10.32 -8.92
CA ALA A 82 2.58 9.94 -9.31
C ALA A 82 2.22 8.66 -8.53
N VAL A 83 1.26 8.75 -7.62
CA VAL A 83 0.85 7.63 -6.77
C VAL A 83 -0.47 7.06 -7.29
N VAL A 84 -0.45 5.80 -7.72
CA VAL A 84 -1.65 5.07 -8.13
C VAL A 84 -2.24 4.37 -6.92
N PHE A 85 -3.52 4.59 -6.66
CA PHE A 85 -4.24 3.96 -5.56
C PHE A 85 -5.14 2.83 -6.06
N PHE A 86 -5.03 1.68 -5.40
CA PHE A 86 -5.94 0.56 -5.55
C PHE A 86 -6.74 0.33 -4.26
N GLY A 87 -7.88 -0.33 -4.39
CA GLY A 87 -8.62 -0.92 -3.27
C GLY A 87 -8.72 -2.43 -3.47
N GLY A 88 -8.77 -3.18 -2.39
CA GLY A 88 -8.97 -4.63 -2.44
C GLY A 88 -9.37 -5.20 -1.08
N TYR A 89 -9.65 -6.49 -1.04
CA TYR A 89 -10.14 -7.17 0.15
C TYR A 89 -9.26 -8.35 0.54
N ILE A 90 -9.32 -8.72 1.81
CA ILE A 90 -8.79 -9.99 2.30
C ILE A 90 -9.92 -10.82 2.88
N SER A 91 -9.94 -12.11 2.54
CA SER A 91 -10.82 -13.09 3.18
C SER A 91 -10.23 -13.50 4.52
N GLU A 92 -11.06 -13.60 5.56
CA GLU A 92 -10.65 -14.21 6.83
C GLU A 92 -10.21 -15.66 6.56
N LYS A 93 -9.03 -16.05 7.06
CA LYS A 93 -8.62 -17.45 7.06
C LYS A 93 -9.39 -18.16 8.17
N ASP A 94 -10.17 -19.17 7.80
CA ASP A 94 -10.65 -20.23 8.69
C ASP A 94 -11.20 -19.78 10.07
N GLY A 95 -12.13 -18.82 10.06
CA GLY A 95 -12.86 -18.41 11.27
C GLY A 95 -12.08 -17.59 12.29
N GLU A 96 -10.80 -17.30 12.03
CA GLU A 96 -10.05 -16.30 12.78
C GLU A 96 -10.19 -14.94 12.09
N ALA A 97 -10.92 -14.03 12.74
CA ALA A 97 -11.02 -12.66 12.30
C ALA A 97 -9.62 -12.07 12.20
N TYR A 98 -9.19 -11.74 10.98
CA TYR A 98 -7.92 -11.04 10.77
C TYR A 98 -7.98 -9.72 11.53
N GLN A 99 -7.23 -9.65 12.63
CA GLN A 99 -6.97 -8.40 13.32
C GLN A 99 -5.89 -7.69 12.52
N PRO A 100 -6.16 -6.52 11.93
CA PRO A 100 -5.13 -5.73 11.28
C PRO A 100 -4.00 -5.53 12.27
N GLN A 101 -2.87 -6.17 11.99
CA GLN A 101 -1.70 -5.99 12.81
C GLN A 101 -1.07 -4.68 12.40
N VAL A 102 -0.78 -3.86 13.41
CA VAL A 102 0.19 -2.79 13.29
C VAL A 102 1.50 -3.47 13.01
N SER A 103 1.88 -3.48 11.75
CA SER A 103 3.16 -4.00 11.35
C SER A 103 4.14 -2.84 11.25
N ILE A 104 5.28 -3.02 11.91
CA ILE A 104 6.25 -1.97 12.16
C ILE A 104 7.42 -2.24 11.20
N TRP A 105 7.57 -1.41 10.16
CA TRP A 105 8.62 -1.51 9.14
C TRP A 105 9.37 -0.21 8.95
#